data_AF-A0AAD4WQ19-F1
#
_entry.id   AF-A0AAD4WQ19-F1
#
_cell.length_a   1.000
_cell.length_b   1.000
_cell.length_c   1.000
_cell.angle_alpha   90.00
_cell.angle_beta   90.00
_cell.angle_gamma   90.00
#
_symmetry.space_group_name_H-M   'P 1'
#
loop_
_entity.id
_entity.type
_entity.pdbx_description
1 polymer ?
#
loop_
_entity_poly.entity_id
_entity_poly.type
_entity_poly.pdbx_seq_one_letter_code
_entity_poly.pdbx_strand_id
1 'polypeptide(L)'
;MQIAVHLWATGRGTISSLSFLIIRDVASVFRSDCFDTCFVNTYKTFIGKHRCPSIQQLAKILKQVLLTKKKEAVKKICSWQYTSCIDLRVMLISANIHDYDLHPLLFTILQIINGVAVLFSGPRYLPLRIKCIQWLNHLSSSTGIFIPVASMVLDILEYKIGKDVGKPGKRHQYFMFCKAHFAQWSHHISFPDLATIPLVRLGKFHEITTIESFKRIVKRFIDQVEQNIEFVRKKRDEVPFSPKDQQSVESFLQLEKHSGNTSFTQYYKSIMDEAVSRNLAFFEKFSEAEEITKKAQKKIKLSQKERVTEGVNGRHSGKRKGTVSVDGGREEKMRRKENS
;
A
#
# COMPACT_ATOMS: atom_id res chain seq x y z
N MET A 1 -18.31 -15.23 8.56
CA MET A 1 -17.56 -13.95 8.66
C MET A 1 -16.75 -13.81 9.96
N GLN A 2 -17.34 -13.97 11.14
CA GLN A 2 -16.62 -13.87 12.44
C GLN A 2 -15.36 -14.74 12.54
N ILE A 3 -15.42 -16.00 12.09
CA ILE A 3 -14.27 -16.91 12.05
C ILE A 3 -13.18 -16.39 11.11
N ALA A 4 -13.54 -15.88 9.94
CA ALA A 4 -12.59 -15.28 9.01
C ALA A 4 -11.95 -14.01 9.62
N VAL A 5 -12.73 -13.13 10.26
CA VAL A 5 -12.19 -11.95 10.95
C VAL A 5 -11.24 -12.36 12.08
N HIS A 6 -11.60 -13.37 12.86
CA HIS A 6 -10.76 -13.91 13.93
C HIS A 6 -9.46 -14.53 13.39
N LEU A 7 -9.55 -15.41 12.38
CA LEU A 7 -8.39 -16.06 11.76
C LEU A 7 -7.51 -15.07 10.97
N TRP A 8 -8.10 -14.01 10.41
CA TRP A 8 -7.35 -12.89 9.84
C TRP A 8 -6.51 -12.20 10.91
N ALA A 9 -7.10 -11.82 12.03
CA ALA A 9 -6.40 -11.01 13.02
C ALA A 9 -5.50 -11.81 13.97
N THR A 10 -5.79 -13.10 14.22
CA THR A 10 -5.00 -13.97 15.11
C THR A 10 -4.11 -14.94 14.37
N GLY A 11 -4.42 -15.23 13.10
CA GLY A 11 -3.63 -16.13 12.27
C GLY A 11 -2.26 -15.55 11.94
N ARG A 12 -1.27 -16.44 11.76
CA ARG A 12 0.03 -16.10 11.18
C ARG A 12 0.15 -16.69 9.78
N GLY A 13 0.86 -15.97 8.91
CA GLY A 13 1.17 -16.44 7.56
C GLY A 13 -0.09 -16.65 6.72
N THR A 14 -0.17 -17.80 6.03
CA THR A 14 -1.18 -18.09 5.01
C THR A 14 -2.63 -18.06 5.53
N ILE A 15 -2.87 -18.47 6.78
CA ILE A 15 -4.22 -18.52 7.35
C ILE A 15 -4.83 -17.12 7.46
N SER A 16 -4.02 -16.14 7.87
CA SER A 16 -4.49 -14.76 7.94
C SER A 16 -4.70 -14.15 6.55
N SER A 17 -3.79 -14.42 5.60
CA SER A 17 -3.94 -13.98 4.22
C SER A 17 -5.21 -14.53 3.56
N LEU A 18 -5.49 -15.83 3.72
CA LEU A 18 -6.70 -16.45 3.17
C LEU A 18 -7.96 -15.88 3.83
N SER A 19 -7.92 -15.69 5.14
CA SER A 19 -9.03 -15.10 5.87
C SER A 19 -9.30 -13.65 5.44
N PHE A 20 -8.25 -12.87 5.14
CA PHE A 20 -8.37 -11.54 4.55
C PHE A 20 -8.98 -11.58 3.14
N LEU A 21 -8.53 -12.49 2.28
CA LEU A 21 -9.07 -12.63 0.92
C LEU A 21 -10.55 -13.01 0.98
N ILE A 22 -10.94 -13.92 1.87
CA ILE A 22 -12.34 -14.28 2.11
C ILE A 22 -13.13 -13.05 2.58
N ILE A 23 -12.61 -12.28 3.54
CA ILE A 23 -13.28 -11.05 4.02
C ILE A 23 -13.49 -10.05 2.87
N ARG A 24 -12.44 -9.83 2.07
CA ARG A 24 -12.45 -8.88 0.95
C ARG A 24 -13.38 -9.33 -0.17
N ASP A 25 -13.29 -10.58 -0.59
CA ASP A 25 -14.08 -11.13 -1.69
C ASP A 25 -15.56 -11.11 -1.31
N VAL A 26 -15.89 -11.50 -0.08
CA VAL A 26 -17.25 -11.41 0.43
C VAL A 26 -17.72 -9.94 0.50
N ALA A 27 -16.89 -9.00 0.99
CA ALA A 27 -17.24 -7.57 0.97
C ALA A 27 -17.40 -7.00 -0.46
N SER A 28 -16.70 -7.55 -1.45
CA SER A 28 -16.82 -7.12 -2.85
C SER A 28 -18.05 -7.67 -3.57
N VAL A 29 -18.58 -8.82 -3.12
CA VAL A 29 -19.71 -9.53 -3.73
C VAL A 29 -21.05 -9.07 -3.12
N PHE A 30 -21.09 -8.78 -1.82
CA PHE A 30 -22.32 -8.38 -1.14
C PHE A 30 -22.40 -6.85 -1.03
N ARG A 31 -23.04 -6.19 -2.01
CA ARG A 31 -23.37 -4.75 -1.99
C ARG A 31 -24.68 -4.43 -1.22
N SER A 32 -25.05 -5.20 -0.21
CA SER A 32 -26.31 -4.99 0.51
C SER A 32 -26.10 -4.37 1.88
N ASP A 33 -26.99 -3.44 2.25
CA ASP A 33 -26.98 -2.70 3.52
C ASP A 33 -26.92 -3.62 4.76
N CYS A 34 -27.47 -4.82 4.65
CA CYS A 34 -27.47 -5.82 5.73
C CYS A 34 -26.12 -6.53 5.91
N PHE A 35 -25.35 -6.74 4.84
CA PHE A 35 -24.02 -7.33 4.93
C PHE A 35 -23.01 -6.32 5.48
N ASP A 36 -23.13 -5.06 5.05
CA ASP A 36 -22.36 -3.95 5.62
C ASP A 36 -22.64 -3.82 7.12
N THR A 37 -23.91 -3.80 7.53
CA THR A 37 -24.28 -3.75 8.96
C THR A 37 -23.73 -4.94 9.76
N CYS A 38 -23.81 -6.17 9.23
CA CYS A 38 -23.33 -7.37 9.92
C CYS A 38 -21.80 -7.46 9.98
N PHE A 39 -21.11 -7.10 8.89
CA PHE A 39 -19.65 -7.02 8.83
C PHE A 39 -19.13 -5.90 9.73
N VAL A 40 -19.76 -4.73 9.70
CA VAL A 40 -19.46 -3.58 10.54
C VAL A 40 -19.68 -3.91 12.01
N ASN A 41 -20.79 -4.54 12.39
CA ASN A 41 -21.02 -4.95 13.78
C ASN A 41 -20.05 -6.06 14.21
N THR A 42 -19.77 -7.02 13.33
CA THR A 42 -18.74 -8.05 13.56
C THR A 42 -17.35 -7.43 13.70
N TYR A 43 -17.05 -6.36 12.96
CA TYR A 43 -15.77 -5.67 12.97
C TYR A 43 -15.64 -4.71 14.17
N LYS A 44 -16.69 -3.95 14.50
CA LYS A 44 -16.80 -3.10 15.71
C LYS A 44 -16.64 -3.97 16.95
N THR A 45 -17.33 -5.11 17.02
CA THR A 45 -17.17 -6.08 18.13
C THR A 45 -15.78 -6.73 18.14
N PHE A 46 -15.18 -7.01 16.98
CA PHE A 46 -13.84 -7.58 16.90
C PHE A 46 -12.73 -6.59 17.29
N ILE A 47 -12.81 -5.33 16.85
CA ILE A 47 -11.93 -4.24 17.32
C ILE A 47 -12.06 -4.05 18.83
N GLY A 48 -13.29 -4.15 19.37
CA GLY A 48 -13.54 -4.06 20.80
C GLY A 48 -13.01 -5.24 21.62
N LYS A 49 -13.03 -6.48 21.07
CA LYS A 49 -12.68 -7.72 21.79
C LYS A 49 -11.26 -8.24 21.56
N HIS A 50 -10.58 -7.93 20.45
CA HIS A 50 -9.33 -8.61 20.09
C HIS A 50 -8.17 -7.69 19.63
N ARG A 51 -6.96 -8.21 19.84
CA ARG A 51 -5.60 -7.63 19.76
C ARG A 51 -5.16 -7.11 18.37
N CYS A 52 -6.05 -6.59 17.53
CA CYS A 52 -5.66 -5.69 16.45
C CYS A 52 -5.01 -4.46 17.11
N PRO A 53 -3.87 -3.93 16.62
CA PRO A 53 -3.38 -2.68 17.17
C PRO A 53 -4.49 -1.65 17.02
N SER A 54 -4.94 -1.08 18.15
CA SER A 54 -5.90 0.02 18.08
C SER A 54 -5.33 1.09 17.16
N ILE A 55 -6.18 1.90 16.54
CA ILE A 55 -5.67 2.95 15.64
C ILE A 55 -4.67 3.87 16.39
N GLN A 56 -4.88 4.05 17.70
CA GLN A 56 -3.97 4.70 18.63
C GLN A 56 -2.63 3.96 18.80
N GLN A 57 -2.62 2.62 18.83
CA GLN A 57 -1.38 1.84 18.82
C GLN A 57 -0.62 1.97 17.49
N LEU A 58 -1.31 1.98 16.34
CA LEU A 58 -0.68 2.22 15.03
C LEU A 58 -0.05 3.61 14.97
N ALA A 59 -0.77 4.63 15.44
CA ALA A 59 -0.28 6.00 15.56
C ALA A 59 0.89 6.11 16.54
N LYS A 60 0.83 5.42 17.70
CA LYS A 60 1.91 5.39 18.70
C LYS A 60 3.17 4.75 18.14
N ILE A 61 3.04 3.63 17.42
CA ILE A 61 4.17 2.98 16.73
C ILE A 61 4.78 3.96 15.72
N LEU A 62 3.96 4.57 14.86
CA LEU A 62 4.44 5.54 13.87
C LEU A 62 5.17 6.71 14.50
N LYS A 63 4.58 7.33 15.53
CA LYS A 63 5.20 8.43 16.29
C LYS A 63 6.53 8.02 16.92
N GLN A 64 6.61 6.84 17.52
CA GLN A 64 7.86 6.31 18.06
C GLN A 64 8.93 6.09 16.98
N VAL A 65 8.55 5.68 15.76
CA VAL A 65 9.52 5.50 14.67
C VAL A 65 10.02 6.84 14.15
N LEU A 66 9.13 7.82 13.98
CA LEU A 66 9.49 9.17 13.57
C LEU A 66 10.50 9.81 14.56
N LEU A 67 10.35 9.53 15.86
CA LEU A 67 11.25 10.03 16.90
C LEU A 67 12.56 9.24 17.03
N THR A 68 12.50 7.91 17.05
CA THR A 68 13.65 7.07 17.45
C THR A 68 14.43 6.45 16.29
N LYS A 69 13.84 6.39 15.08
CA LYS A 69 14.41 5.77 13.87
C LYS A 69 14.94 4.33 14.06
N LYS A 70 14.50 3.60 15.10
CA LYS A 70 14.96 2.24 15.40
C LYS A 70 14.57 1.25 14.30
N LYS A 71 15.54 0.44 13.82
CA LYS A 71 15.36 -0.55 12.74
C LYS A 71 14.21 -1.53 12.98
N GLU A 72 13.99 -1.96 14.22
CA GLU A 72 12.92 -2.91 14.55
C GLU A 72 11.53 -2.31 14.38
N ALA A 73 11.36 -1.05 14.78
CA ALA A 73 10.08 -0.37 14.68
C ALA A 73 9.75 -0.02 13.21
N VAL A 74 10.77 0.30 12.40
CA VAL A 74 10.65 0.42 10.94
C VAL A 74 10.18 -0.89 10.29
N LYS A 75 10.76 -2.04 10.68
CA LYS A 75 10.31 -3.37 10.20
C LYS A 75 8.86 -3.66 10.56
N LYS A 76 8.40 -3.20 11.74
CA LYS A 76 7.02 -3.41 12.20
C LYS A 76 6.01 -2.64 11.34
N ILE A 77 6.31 -1.41 10.91
CA ILE A 77 5.43 -0.65 10.01
C ILE A 77 5.39 -1.26 8.60
N CYS A 78 6.52 -1.76 8.10
CA CYS A 78 6.56 -2.47 6.82
C CYS A 78 6.01 -3.90 6.89
N SER A 79 5.52 -4.36 8.05
CA SER A 79 4.96 -5.70 8.16
C SER A 79 3.62 -5.78 7.42
N TRP A 80 3.35 -6.93 6.81
CA TRP A 80 2.08 -7.19 6.14
C TRP A 80 0.89 -6.98 7.10
N GLN A 81 1.06 -7.26 8.40
CA GLN A 81 0.04 -7.05 9.43
C GLN A 81 -0.32 -5.57 9.58
N TYR A 82 0.68 -4.68 9.63
CA TYR A 82 0.46 -3.24 9.72
C TYR A 82 -0.24 -2.72 8.47
N THR A 83 0.21 -3.15 7.28
CA THR A 83 -0.41 -2.73 6.01
C THR A 83 -1.83 -3.25 5.85
N SER A 84 -2.11 -4.50 6.21
CA SER A 84 -3.47 -5.07 6.17
C SER A 84 -4.41 -4.39 7.17
N CYS A 85 -3.90 -3.97 8.34
CA CYS A 85 -4.69 -3.22 9.32
C CYS A 85 -5.10 -1.83 8.81
N ILE A 86 -4.26 -1.17 8.02
CA ILE A 86 -4.61 0.09 7.36
C ILE A 86 -5.60 -0.17 6.23
N ASP A 87 -5.32 -1.17 5.38
CA ASP A 87 -6.15 -1.52 4.23
C ASP A 87 -7.61 -1.78 4.63
N LEU A 88 -7.83 -2.58 5.66
CA LEU A 88 -9.19 -2.86 6.13
C LEU A 88 -9.89 -1.66 6.75
N ARG A 89 -9.16 -0.77 7.41
CA ARG A 89 -9.74 0.47 7.96
C ARG A 89 -10.12 1.42 6.83
N VAL A 90 -9.29 1.50 5.80
CA VAL A 90 -9.58 2.25 4.57
C VAL A 90 -10.84 1.71 3.91
N MET A 91 -10.96 0.39 3.74
CA MET A 91 -12.16 -0.26 3.19
C MET A 91 -13.40 -0.01 4.05
N LEU A 92 -13.29 -0.16 5.37
CA LEU A 92 -14.40 0.07 6.31
C LEU A 92 -14.91 1.51 6.26
N ILE A 93 -14.00 2.48 6.37
CA ILE A 93 -14.35 3.90 6.32
C ILE A 93 -15.00 4.23 4.98
N SER A 94 -14.44 3.70 3.89
CA SER A 94 -14.95 3.95 2.53
C SER A 94 -16.35 3.38 2.29
N ALA A 95 -16.72 2.30 2.99
CA ALA A 95 -18.07 1.73 2.93
C ALA A 95 -19.08 2.42 3.89
N ASN A 96 -18.62 3.19 4.88
CA ASN A 96 -19.45 3.69 5.97
C ASN A 96 -19.30 5.21 6.18
N ILE A 97 -19.26 5.97 5.09
CA ILE A 97 -18.98 7.42 5.15
C ILE A 97 -20.11 8.20 5.81
N HIS A 98 -21.34 7.69 5.69
CA HIS A 98 -22.53 8.28 6.30
C HIS A 98 -22.61 8.03 7.81
N ASP A 99 -21.74 7.18 8.38
CA ASP A 99 -21.61 6.97 9.83
C ASP A 99 -20.69 8.06 10.41
N TYR A 100 -21.29 9.15 10.90
CA TYR A 100 -20.56 10.30 11.45
C TYR A 100 -19.60 9.93 12.59
N ASP A 101 -19.85 8.82 13.30
CA ASP A 101 -18.98 8.31 14.37
C ASP A 101 -17.59 7.89 13.85
N LEU A 102 -17.46 7.65 12.53
CA LEU A 102 -16.21 7.25 11.89
C LEU A 102 -15.35 8.43 11.39
N HIS A 103 -15.83 9.67 11.44
CA HIS A 103 -15.04 10.83 11.04
C HIS A 103 -13.71 10.98 11.81
N PRO A 104 -13.66 10.84 13.15
CA PRO A 104 -12.39 10.86 13.88
C PRO A 104 -11.42 9.74 13.41
N LEU A 105 -11.97 8.59 13.01
CA LEU A 105 -11.20 7.46 12.47
C LEU A 105 -10.62 7.79 11.09
N LEU A 106 -11.37 8.51 10.25
CA LEU A 106 -10.92 9.01 8.94
C LEU A 106 -9.70 9.93 9.09
N PHE A 107 -9.78 10.96 9.92
CA PHE A 107 -8.63 11.86 10.09
C PHE A 107 -7.40 11.15 10.66
N THR A 108 -7.63 10.23 11.60
CA THR A 108 -6.54 9.43 12.17
C THR A 108 -5.90 8.53 11.12
N ILE A 109 -6.68 7.87 10.25
CA ILE A 109 -6.11 7.01 9.21
C ILE A 109 -5.36 7.82 8.16
N LEU A 110 -5.85 9.01 7.79
CA LEU A 110 -5.16 9.92 6.88
C LEU A 110 -3.81 10.36 7.43
N GLN A 111 -3.74 10.72 8.72
CA GLN A 111 -2.49 11.06 9.40
C GLN A 111 -1.51 9.89 9.42
N ILE A 112 -1.99 8.67 9.69
CA ILE A 112 -1.16 7.47 9.66
C ILE A 112 -0.60 7.22 8.26
N ILE A 113 -1.45 7.24 7.23
CA ILE A 113 -1.02 6.97 5.85
C ILE A 113 0.00 8.01 5.38
N ASN A 114 -0.25 9.30 5.65
CA ASN A 114 0.68 10.38 5.31
C ASN A 114 2.01 10.25 6.08
N GLY A 115 1.96 9.95 7.38
CA GLY A 115 3.18 9.76 8.17
C GLY A 115 3.98 8.53 7.71
N VAL A 116 3.32 7.45 7.28
CA VAL A 116 3.98 6.31 6.62
C VAL A 116 4.63 6.74 5.31
N ALA A 117 3.92 7.49 4.46
CA ALA A 117 4.46 7.96 3.19
C ALA A 117 5.72 8.82 3.35
N VAL A 118 5.73 9.72 4.34
CA VAL A 118 6.87 10.59 4.67
C VAL A 118 8.04 9.79 5.26
N LEU A 119 7.76 8.88 6.19
CA LEU A 119 8.78 8.05 6.84
C LEU A 119 9.54 7.17 5.83
N PHE A 120 8.85 6.71 4.80
CA PHE A 120 9.36 5.75 3.83
C PHE A 120 9.62 6.37 2.45
N SER A 121 10.31 7.50 2.39
CA SER A 121 10.60 8.23 1.14
C SER A 121 11.56 7.52 0.18
N GLY A 122 12.38 6.59 0.67
CA GLY A 122 13.42 5.90 -0.12
C GLY A 122 12.92 4.89 -1.16
N PRO A 123 13.76 4.54 -2.16
CA PRO A 123 13.43 3.63 -3.28
C PRO A 123 13.00 2.23 -2.86
N ARG A 124 13.58 1.74 -1.75
CA ARG A 124 13.34 0.39 -1.24
C ARG A 124 11.88 0.20 -0.83
N TYR A 125 11.17 1.29 -0.54
CA TYR A 125 9.80 1.28 -0.04
C TYR A 125 8.78 1.74 -1.08
N LEU A 126 9.16 1.80 -2.36
CA LEU A 126 8.24 2.17 -3.44
C LEU A 126 6.91 1.39 -3.43
N PRO A 127 6.87 0.06 -3.19
CA PRO A 127 5.60 -0.67 -3.08
C PRO A 127 4.69 -0.12 -1.98
N LEU A 128 5.25 0.23 -0.82
CA LEU A 128 4.50 0.79 0.30
C LEU A 128 4.00 2.21 -0.02
N ARG A 129 4.84 3.05 -0.64
CA ARG A 129 4.43 4.40 -1.08
C ARG A 129 3.27 4.36 -2.06
N ILE A 130 3.31 3.42 -3.03
CA ILE A 130 2.21 3.21 -3.99
C ILE A 130 0.93 2.80 -3.25
N LYS A 131 1.04 1.90 -2.27
CA LYS A 131 -0.11 1.48 -1.48
C LYS A 131 -0.71 2.64 -0.66
N CYS A 132 0.12 3.54 -0.12
CA CYS A 132 -0.35 4.78 0.49
C CYS A 132 -1.13 5.66 -0.50
N ILE A 133 -0.61 5.88 -1.71
CA ILE A 133 -1.31 6.65 -2.76
C ILE A 133 -2.66 6.02 -3.09
N GLN A 134 -2.72 4.68 -3.20
CA GLN A 134 -3.95 3.96 -3.45
C GLN A 134 -4.97 4.15 -2.34
N TRP A 135 -4.56 4.03 -1.06
CA TRP A 135 -5.44 4.25 0.07
C TRP A 135 -5.98 5.68 0.12
N LEU A 136 -5.13 6.68 -0.11
CA LEU A 136 -5.54 8.08 -0.12
C LEU A 136 -6.49 8.38 -1.29
N ASN A 137 -6.23 7.83 -2.48
CA ASN A 137 -7.15 7.96 -3.61
C ASN A 137 -8.50 7.30 -3.33
N HIS A 138 -8.52 6.10 -2.76
CA HIS A 138 -9.75 5.41 -2.43
C HIS A 138 -10.57 6.20 -1.39
N LEU A 139 -9.93 6.63 -0.31
CA LEU A 139 -10.57 7.49 0.69
C LEU A 139 -11.08 8.79 0.08
N SER A 140 -10.32 9.41 -0.82
CA SER A 140 -10.74 10.66 -1.48
C SER A 140 -11.99 10.44 -2.34
N SER A 141 -12.05 9.33 -3.07
CA SER A 141 -13.18 8.97 -3.92
C SER A 141 -14.42 8.66 -3.13
N SER A 142 -14.27 7.94 -2.02
CA SER A 142 -15.40 7.53 -1.22
C SER A 142 -15.90 8.75 -0.43
N THR A 143 -15.04 9.43 0.31
CA THR A 143 -15.45 10.49 1.27
C THR A 143 -15.94 11.78 0.62
N GLY A 144 -15.70 11.98 -0.67
CA GLY A 144 -15.96 13.28 -1.32
C GLY A 144 -15.07 14.39 -0.79
N ILE A 145 -13.94 14.07 -0.14
CA ILE A 145 -12.93 15.03 0.33
C ILE A 145 -11.69 14.93 -0.53
N PHE A 146 -11.20 16.07 -1.03
CA PHE A 146 -9.96 16.11 -1.80
C PHE A 146 -8.77 15.79 -0.90
N ILE A 147 -7.97 14.80 -1.31
CA ILE A 147 -6.73 14.41 -0.63
C ILE A 147 -5.57 14.55 -1.62
N PRO A 148 -4.61 15.47 -1.42
CA PRO A 148 -3.56 15.74 -2.39
C PRO A 148 -2.56 14.58 -2.51
N VAL A 149 -2.73 13.73 -3.54
CA VAL A 149 -1.80 12.63 -3.85
C VAL A 149 -0.75 12.99 -4.90
N ALA A 150 -0.96 14.08 -5.65
CA ALA A 150 -0.14 14.42 -6.80
C ALA A 150 1.34 14.63 -6.42
N SER A 151 1.60 15.30 -5.29
CA SER A 151 2.95 15.49 -4.77
C SER A 151 3.66 14.16 -4.50
N MET A 152 2.97 13.20 -3.88
CA MET A 152 3.51 11.87 -3.58
C MET A 152 3.84 11.08 -4.84
N VAL A 153 3.01 11.18 -5.88
CA VAL A 153 3.27 10.55 -7.18
C VAL A 153 4.48 11.19 -7.86
N LEU A 154 4.54 12.52 -7.89
CA LEU A 154 5.64 13.27 -8.50
C LEU A 154 6.97 12.98 -7.82
N ASP A 155 7.00 12.90 -6.49
CA ASP A 155 8.20 12.49 -5.73
C ASP A 155 8.70 11.09 -6.14
N ILE A 156 7.80 10.17 -6.49
CA ILE A 156 8.18 8.82 -6.98
C ILE A 156 8.75 8.91 -8.41
N LEU A 157 8.15 9.74 -9.25
CA LEU A 157 8.56 9.92 -10.64
C LEU A 157 9.92 10.62 -10.74
N GLU A 158 10.11 11.72 -10.00
CA GLU A 158 11.36 12.50 -9.93
C GLU A 158 12.52 11.64 -9.42
N TYR A 159 12.27 10.84 -8.38
CA TYR A 159 13.27 9.92 -7.83
C TYR A 159 13.84 8.95 -8.89
N LYS A 160 13.02 8.54 -9.87
CA LYS A 160 13.40 7.58 -10.93
C LYS A 160 14.00 8.23 -12.18
N ILE A 161 14.25 9.54 -12.18
CA ILE A 161 14.96 10.24 -13.26
C ILE A 161 16.47 9.95 -13.19
N GLY A 162 17.04 9.79 -11.98
CA GLY A 162 18.51 9.80 -11.80
C GLY A 162 19.22 8.44 -11.67
N LYS A 163 18.54 7.34 -11.33
CA LYS A 163 19.18 6.02 -11.18
C LYS A 163 18.26 4.89 -11.65
N ASP A 164 18.79 4.12 -12.59
CA ASP A 164 18.24 2.93 -13.23
C ASP A 164 17.12 3.11 -14.24
N VAL A 165 17.32 2.44 -15.38
CA VAL A 165 16.39 2.19 -16.48
C VAL A 165 15.18 1.40 -15.94
N GLY A 166 14.30 2.08 -15.20
CA GLY A 166 13.02 1.52 -14.83
C GLY A 166 12.26 1.19 -16.11
N LYS A 167 11.84 -0.08 -16.27
CA LYS A 167 10.99 -0.53 -17.39
C LYS A 167 9.90 0.52 -17.63
N PRO A 168 9.75 1.05 -18.87
CA PRO A 168 8.89 2.19 -19.15
C PRO A 168 7.48 2.03 -18.56
N GLY A 169 6.93 0.82 -18.55
CA GLY A 169 5.63 0.50 -17.97
C GLY A 169 5.41 0.87 -16.50
N LYS A 170 6.46 0.90 -15.64
CA LYS A 170 6.29 1.27 -14.22
C LYS A 170 6.03 2.77 -14.02
N ARG A 171 6.68 3.62 -14.81
CA ARG A 171 6.46 5.09 -14.77
C ARG A 171 5.04 5.45 -15.20
N HIS A 172 4.57 4.81 -16.27
CA HIS A 172 3.20 4.95 -16.74
C HIS A 172 2.19 4.53 -15.67
N GLN A 173 2.48 3.43 -14.96
CA GLN A 173 1.65 2.97 -13.84
C GLN A 173 1.61 3.98 -12.70
N TYR A 174 2.73 4.58 -12.30
CA TYR A 174 2.74 5.57 -11.22
C TYR A 174 2.00 6.84 -11.61
N PHE A 175 2.23 7.31 -12.84
CA PHE A 175 1.53 8.45 -13.39
C PHE A 175 0.01 8.22 -13.50
N MET A 176 -0.41 6.96 -13.73
CA MET A 176 -1.83 6.59 -13.74
C MET A 176 -2.56 7.00 -12.45
N PHE A 177 -1.93 6.84 -11.28
CA PHE A 177 -2.58 7.24 -10.02
C PHE A 177 -2.81 8.75 -9.92
N CYS A 178 -1.92 9.56 -10.49
CA CYS A 178 -2.11 11.00 -10.59
C CYS A 178 -3.24 11.32 -11.58
N LYS A 179 -3.21 10.73 -12.78
CA LYS A 179 -4.26 10.94 -13.80
C LYS A 179 -5.65 10.57 -13.29
N ALA A 180 -5.78 9.41 -12.63
CA ALA A 180 -7.05 8.95 -12.06
C ALA A 180 -7.57 9.89 -10.96
N HIS A 181 -6.68 10.44 -10.13
CA HIS A 181 -7.07 11.41 -9.12
C HIS A 181 -7.60 12.70 -9.76
N PHE A 182 -6.95 13.22 -10.80
CA PHE A 182 -7.47 14.38 -11.52
C PHE A 182 -8.80 14.08 -12.21
N ALA A 183 -8.95 12.91 -12.82
CA ALA A 183 -10.20 12.47 -13.43
C ALA A 183 -11.35 12.48 -12.41
N GLN A 184 -11.10 11.98 -11.20
CA GLN A 184 -12.08 11.93 -10.12
C GLN A 184 -12.60 13.33 -9.73
N TRP A 185 -11.71 14.32 -9.68
CA TRP A 185 -12.03 15.70 -9.28
C TRP A 185 -12.36 16.64 -10.45
N SER A 186 -12.34 16.12 -11.69
CA SER A 186 -12.37 16.93 -12.91
C SER A 186 -13.60 17.84 -13.05
N HIS A 187 -14.73 17.45 -12.48
CA HIS A 187 -15.99 18.20 -12.56
C HIS A 187 -16.33 18.95 -11.26
N HIS A 188 -15.41 18.99 -10.29
CA HIS A 188 -15.64 19.69 -9.03
C HIS A 188 -15.44 21.20 -9.19
N ILE A 189 -16.26 22.02 -8.53
CA ILE A 189 -16.19 23.50 -8.64
C ILE A 189 -14.82 24.08 -8.23
N SER A 190 -14.15 23.43 -7.28
CA SER A 190 -12.79 23.80 -6.83
C SER A 190 -11.67 23.23 -7.71
N PHE A 191 -11.94 22.45 -8.76
CA PHE A 191 -10.91 21.81 -9.58
C PHE A 191 -9.79 22.77 -10.05
N PRO A 192 -10.08 24.01 -10.51
CA PRO A 192 -9.04 24.98 -10.86
C PRO A 192 -8.03 25.22 -9.75
N ASP A 193 -8.52 25.34 -8.51
CA ASP A 193 -7.71 25.62 -7.33
C ASP A 193 -6.91 24.36 -6.92
N LEU A 194 -7.57 23.19 -6.97
CA LEU A 194 -6.97 21.89 -6.63
C LEU A 194 -5.86 21.48 -7.61
N ALA A 195 -6.00 21.84 -8.89
CA ALA A 195 -5.05 21.49 -9.96
C ALA A 195 -3.82 22.40 -9.98
N THR A 196 -3.88 23.60 -9.42
CA THR A 196 -2.85 24.64 -9.58
C THR A 196 -1.45 24.19 -9.14
N ILE A 197 -1.29 23.76 -7.89
CA ILE A 197 0.03 23.35 -7.36
C ILE A 197 0.56 22.09 -8.09
N PRO A 198 -0.24 21.02 -8.27
CA PRO A 198 0.16 19.88 -9.08
C PRO A 198 0.60 20.24 -10.50
N LEU A 199 -0.11 21.15 -11.17
CA LEU A 199 0.18 21.56 -12.55
C LEU A 199 1.55 22.26 -12.65
N VAL A 200 1.86 23.14 -11.69
CA VAL A 200 3.18 23.79 -11.62
C VAL A 200 4.31 22.76 -11.46
N ARG A 201 4.17 21.76 -10.57
CA ARG A 201 5.18 20.69 -10.46
C ARG A 201 5.23 19.82 -11.72
N LEU A 202 4.11 19.53 -12.36
CA LEU A 202 4.07 18.77 -13.61
C LEU A 202 4.81 19.50 -14.74
N GLY A 203 4.68 20.82 -14.82
CA GLY A 203 5.45 21.67 -15.75
C GLY A 203 6.95 21.53 -15.52
N LYS A 204 7.41 21.71 -14.27
CA LYS A 204 8.82 21.51 -13.90
C LYS A 204 9.29 20.08 -14.20
N PHE A 205 8.48 19.08 -13.88
CA PHE A 205 8.79 17.67 -14.14
C PHE A 205 8.95 17.39 -15.64
N HIS A 206 8.09 17.98 -16.47
CA HIS A 206 8.16 17.88 -17.93
C HIS A 206 9.47 18.47 -18.49
N GLU A 207 9.96 19.58 -17.92
CA GLU A 207 11.22 20.21 -18.33
C GLU A 207 12.44 19.33 -17.99
N ILE A 208 12.46 18.73 -16.80
CA ILE A 208 13.61 17.91 -16.33
C ILE A 208 13.59 16.47 -16.86
N THR A 209 12.47 16.00 -17.40
CA THR A 209 12.34 14.62 -17.87
C THR A 209 13.10 14.43 -19.18
N THR A 210 14.08 13.53 -19.18
CA THR A 210 14.90 13.22 -20.37
C THR A 210 14.26 12.22 -21.33
N ILE A 211 13.17 11.55 -20.92
CA ILE A 211 12.51 10.51 -21.71
C ILE A 211 11.43 11.12 -22.58
N GLU A 212 11.75 11.31 -23.86
CA GLU A 212 10.87 11.99 -24.81
C GLU A 212 9.47 11.36 -24.95
N SER A 213 9.40 10.02 -24.95
CA SER A 213 8.10 9.33 -25.01
C SER A 213 7.22 9.59 -23.78
N PHE A 214 7.81 9.70 -22.60
CA PHE A 214 7.09 10.01 -21.37
C PHE A 214 6.80 11.51 -21.25
N LYS A 215 7.72 12.35 -21.70
CA LYS A 215 7.57 13.80 -21.78
C LYS A 215 6.32 14.18 -22.60
N ARG A 216 6.12 13.55 -23.77
CA ARG A 216 4.89 13.70 -24.57
C ARG A 216 3.61 13.33 -23.80
N ILE A 217 3.65 12.26 -23.00
CA ILE A 217 2.51 11.82 -22.19
C ILE A 217 2.18 12.82 -21.10
N VAL A 218 3.20 13.36 -20.41
CA VAL A 218 3.03 14.40 -19.39
C VAL A 218 2.51 15.68 -20.02
N LYS A 219 3.05 16.12 -21.17
CA LYS A 219 2.57 17.30 -21.88
C LYS A 219 1.10 17.17 -22.29
N ARG A 220 0.73 16.05 -22.93
CA ARG A 220 -0.67 15.78 -23.27
C ARG A 220 -1.57 15.82 -22.04
N PHE A 221 -1.13 15.30 -20.90
CA PHE A 221 -1.89 15.37 -19.65
C PHE A 221 -2.06 16.81 -19.15
N ILE A 222 -0.98 17.60 -19.14
CA ILE A 222 -1.00 19.03 -18.80
C ILE A 222 -2.02 19.79 -19.65
N ASP A 223 -2.00 19.58 -20.97
CA ASP A 223 -2.92 20.24 -21.91
C ASP A 223 -4.40 19.93 -21.60
N GLN A 224 -4.70 18.68 -21.24
CA GLN A 224 -6.06 18.26 -20.87
C GLN A 224 -6.49 18.83 -19.52
N VAL A 225 -5.57 18.97 -18.57
CA VAL A 225 -5.83 19.62 -17.27
C VAL A 225 -6.11 21.11 -17.49
N GLU A 226 -5.31 21.81 -18.29
CA GLU A 226 -5.49 23.23 -18.60
C GLU A 226 -6.83 23.50 -19.29
N GLN A 227 -7.20 22.67 -20.28
CA GLN A 227 -8.52 22.73 -20.92
C GLN A 227 -9.66 22.55 -19.90
N ASN A 228 -9.51 21.60 -18.97
CA ASN A 228 -10.51 21.38 -17.93
C ASN A 228 -10.60 22.55 -16.94
N ILE A 229 -9.46 23.14 -16.53
CA ILE A 229 -9.44 24.32 -15.67
C ILE A 229 -10.24 25.46 -16.30
N GLU A 230 -10.00 25.74 -17.57
CA GLU A 230 -10.69 26.81 -18.29
C GLU A 230 -12.19 26.54 -18.42
N PHE A 231 -12.56 25.29 -18.72
CA PHE A 231 -13.96 24.87 -18.78
C PHE A 231 -14.69 25.06 -17.44
N VAL A 232 -14.10 24.57 -16.35
CA VAL A 232 -14.69 24.67 -15.01
C VAL A 232 -14.77 26.13 -14.55
N ARG A 233 -13.77 26.97 -14.87
CA ARG A 233 -13.82 28.40 -14.54
C ARG A 233 -14.99 29.11 -15.21
N LYS A 234 -15.17 28.94 -16.52
CA LYS A 234 -16.31 29.53 -17.25
C LYS A 234 -17.64 29.11 -16.64
N LYS A 235 -17.78 27.83 -16.30
CA LYS A 235 -18.99 27.29 -15.67
C LYS A 235 -19.19 27.79 -14.25
N ARG A 236 -18.11 28.01 -13.49
CA ARG A 236 -18.14 28.57 -12.14
C ARG A 236 -18.55 30.04 -12.14
N ASP A 237 -18.20 30.81 -13.17
CA ASP A 237 -18.60 32.22 -13.28
C ASP A 237 -20.10 32.37 -13.61
N GLU A 238 -20.74 31.33 -14.16
CA GLU A 238 -22.16 31.29 -14.50
C GLU A 238 -23.08 30.92 -13.32
N VAL A 239 -22.54 30.36 -12.22
CA VAL A 239 -23.39 29.85 -11.13
C VAL A 239 -23.73 30.91 -10.08
N PRO A 240 -25.02 31.09 -9.71
CA PRO A 240 -25.44 32.09 -8.74
C PRO A 240 -25.40 31.60 -7.28
N PHE A 241 -25.08 30.32 -7.04
CA PHE A 241 -25.18 29.71 -5.72
C PHE A 241 -23.95 30.01 -4.84
N SER A 242 -24.18 30.09 -3.53
CA SER A 242 -23.12 30.27 -2.54
C SER A 242 -22.35 28.96 -2.32
N PRO A 243 -21.03 29.00 -2.03
CA PRO A 243 -20.27 27.81 -1.64
C PRO A 243 -20.80 27.09 -0.39
N LYS A 244 -21.67 27.74 0.40
CA LYS A 244 -22.36 27.13 1.55
C LYS A 244 -23.50 26.20 1.14
N ASP A 245 -24.00 26.32 -0.08
CA ASP A 245 -25.04 25.46 -0.62
C ASP A 245 -24.40 24.15 -1.12
N GLN A 246 -24.26 23.21 -0.20
CA GLN A 246 -23.63 21.92 -0.44
C GLN A 246 -24.33 21.13 -1.55
N GLN A 247 -25.66 21.22 -1.66
CA GLN A 247 -26.43 20.48 -2.66
C GLN A 247 -26.16 21.01 -4.08
N SER A 248 -26.11 22.33 -4.23
CA SER A 248 -25.76 22.95 -5.52
C SER A 248 -24.32 22.69 -5.91
N VAL A 249 -23.38 22.71 -4.95
CA VAL A 249 -21.97 22.34 -5.17
C VAL A 249 -21.84 20.89 -5.63
N GLU A 250 -22.56 19.96 -5.02
CA GLU A 250 -22.52 18.54 -5.40
C GLU A 250 -23.16 18.27 -6.78
N SER A 251 -24.18 19.06 -7.13
CA SER A 251 -24.87 18.97 -8.43
C SER A 251 -24.11 19.66 -9.57
N PHE A 252 -23.09 20.46 -9.25
CA PHE A 252 -22.28 21.17 -10.23
C PHE A 252 -21.64 20.23 -11.27
N LEU A 253 -21.85 20.54 -12.55
CA LEU A 253 -21.33 19.80 -13.70
C LEU A 253 -21.66 18.30 -13.76
N GLN A 254 -22.65 17.82 -13.01
CA GLN A 254 -23.05 16.41 -13.09
C GLN A 254 -23.63 16.09 -14.46
N LEU A 255 -24.41 16.98 -15.08
CA LEU A 255 -24.96 16.75 -16.43
C LEU A 255 -23.83 16.59 -17.46
N GLU A 256 -22.84 17.47 -17.42
CA GLU A 256 -21.70 17.49 -18.33
C GLU A 256 -20.83 16.24 -18.15
N LYS A 257 -20.66 15.79 -16.90
CA LYS A 257 -19.98 14.53 -16.56
C LYS A 257 -20.62 13.31 -17.21
N HIS A 258 -21.96 13.26 -17.26
CA HIS A 258 -22.68 12.16 -17.90
C HIS A 258 -22.72 12.31 -19.44
N SER A 259 -22.77 13.54 -19.95
CA SER A 259 -22.84 13.81 -21.40
C SER A 259 -21.57 13.40 -22.15
N GLY A 260 -20.38 13.61 -21.55
CA GLY A 260 -19.11 13.16 -22.14
C GLY A 260 -18.68 13.87 -23.42
N ASN A 261 -19.21 15.07 -23.70
CA ASN A 261 -19.06 15.71 -25.01
C ASN A 261 -17.75 16.50 -25.18
N THR A 262 -17.00 16.80 -24.12
CA THR A 262 -15.74 17.54 -24.19
C THR A 262 -14.54 16.60 -24.35
N SER A 263 -13.47 17.11 -25.00
CA SER A 263 -12.21 16.38 -25.21
C SER A 263 -11.61 15.82 -23.91
N PHE A 264 -11.56 16.66 -22.87
CA PHE A 264 -10.98 16.27 -21.58
C PHE A 264 -11.85 15.25 -20.84
N THR A 265 -13.17 15.30 -20.96
CA THR A 265 -14.05 14.31 -20.32
C THR A 265 -13.88 12.95 -20.97
N GLN A 266 -13.77 12.87 -22.31
CA GLN A 266 -13.47 11.63 -23.01
C GLN A 266 -12.08 11.08 -22.62
N TYR A 267 -11.09 11.96 -22.51
CA TYR A 267 -9.75 11.60 -22.06
C TYR A 267 -9.73 11.04 -20.64
N TYR A 268 -10.42 11.67 -19.69
CA TYR A 268 -10.53 11.17 -18.32
C TYR A 268 -11.33 9.88 -18.22
N LYS A 269 -12.38 9.71 -19.03
CA LYS A 269 -13.12 8.44 -19.12
C LYS A 269 -12.20 7.29 -19.53
N SER A 270 -11.42 7.49 -20.59
CA SER A 270 -10.41 6.51 -21.03
C SER A 270 -9.38 6.18 -19.93
N ILE A 271 -8.93 7.18 -19.18
CA ILE A 271 -8.03 6.98 -18.03
C ILE A 271 -8.69 6.11 -16.96
N MET A 272 -9.95 6.36 -16.63
CA MET A 272 -10.67 5.64 -15.59
C MET A 272 -10.92 4.19 -16.01
N ASP A 273 -11.31 3.95 -17.27
CA ASP A 273 -11.47 2.61 -17.83
C ASP A 273 -10.13 1.85 -17.76
N GLU A 274 -9.02 2.50 -18.17
CA GLU A 274 -7.68 1.93 -18.10
C GLU A 274 -7.25 1.62 -16.64
N ALA A 275 -7.58 2.51 -15.70
CA ALA A 275 -7.25 2.35 -14.29
C ALA A 275 -8.03 1.20 -13.64
N VAL A 276 -9.30 0.99 -14.00
CA VAL A 276 -10.11 -0.14 -13.54
C VAL A 276 -9.51 -1.45 -14.04
N SER A 277 -9.22 -1.58 -15.33
CA SER A 277 -8.60 -2.80 -15.90
C SER A 277 -7.25 -3.10 -15.26
N ARG A 278 -6.43 -2.07 -15.00
CA ARG A 278 -5.10 -2.24 -14.38
C ARG A 278 -5.14 -2.51 -12.89
N ASN A 279 -6.07 -1.91 -12.14
CA ASN A 279 -6.23 -2.21 -10.71
C ASN A 279 -6.63 -3.67 -10.54
N LEU A 280 -7.61 -4.16 -11.32
CA LEU A 280 -7.98 -5.59 -11.39
C LEU A 280 -6.74 -6.47 -11.66
N ALA A 281 -5.96 -6.18 -12.71
CA ALA A 281 -4.76 -6.95 -13.06
C ALA A 281 -3.60 -6.82 -12.04
N PHE A 282 -3.52 -5.73 -11.28
CA PHE A 282 -2.51 -5.53 -10.25
C PHE A 282 -2.83 -6.32 -8.97
N PHE A 283 -4.11 -6.43 -8.61
CA PHE A 283 -4.56 -7.28 -7.49
C PHE A 283 -4.33 -8.77 -7.78
N GLU A 284 -4.54 -9.21 -9.03
CA GLU A 284 -4.16 -10.55 -9.49
C GLU A 284 -2.65 -10.78 -9.36
N LYS A 285 -1.83 -9.83 -9.81
CA LYS A 285 -0.36 -9.91 -9.71
C LYS A 285 0.17 -9.87 -8.28
N PHE A 286 -0.52 -9.21 -7.34
CA PHE A 286 -0.11 -9.21 -5.93
C PHE A 286 -0.35 -10.58 -5.30
N SER A 287 -1.45 -11.26 -5.66
CA SER A 287 -1.73 -12.65 -5.27
C SER A 287 -0.64 -13.60 -5.79
N GLU A 288 -0.24 -13.46 -7.06
CA GLU A 288 0.84 -14.25 -7.66
C GLU A 288 2.23 -13.91 -7.08
N ALA A 289 2.52 -12.62 -6.84
CA ALA A 289 3.79 -12.19 -6.25
C ALA A 289 3.95 -12.72 -4.82
N GLU A 290 2.88 -12.81 -4.02
CA GLU A 290 2.91 -13.47 -2.71
C GLU A 290 3.18 -14.98 -2.83
N GLU A 291 2.63 -15.67 -3.82
CA GLU A 291 2.94 -17.07 -4.11
C GLU A 291 4.42 -17.27 -4.47
N ILE A 292 4.97 -16.41 -5.33
CA ILE A 292 6.37 -16.46 -5.78
C ILE A 292 7.32 -16.17 -4.61
N THR A 293 6.97 -15.21 -3.75
CA THR A 293 7.77 -14.87 -2.56
C THR A 293 7.73 -15.99 -1.52
N LYS A 294 6.59 -16.68 -1.35
CA LYS A 294 6.48 -17.88 -0.51
C LYS A 294 7.31 -19.05 -1.07
N LYS A 295 7.31 -19.27 -2.39
CA LYS A 295 8.12 -20.29 -3.07
C LYS A 295 9.63 -19.99 -2.95
N ALA A 296 10.04 -18.73 -3.11
CA ALA A 296 11.42 -18.29 -2.93
C ALA A 296 11.91 -18.43 -1.48
N GLN A 297 11.08 -18.08 -0.49
CA GLN A 297 11.40 -18.26 0.94
C GLN A 297 11.47 -19.73 1.35
N LYS A 298 10.68 -20.61 0.72
CA LYS A 298 10.74 -22.06 0.94
C LYS A 298 12.03 -22.67 0.37
N LYS A 299 12.49 -22.21 -0.81
CA LYS A 299 13.79 -22.59 -1.41
C LYS A 299 14.99 -22.10 -0.60
N ILE A 300 14.93 -20.89 -0.04
CA ILE A 300 15.98 -20.36 0.84
C ILE A 300 16.03 -21.11 2.19
N LYS A 301 14.87 -21.53 2.72
CA LYS A 301 14.82 -22.37 3.93
C LYS A 301 15.29 -23.81 3.71
N LEU A 302 15.04 -24.42 2.54
CA LEU A 302 15.57 -25.75 2.22
C LEU A 302 17.09 -25.73 2.07
N SER A 303 17.64 -24.75 1.34
CA SER A 303 19.09 -24.62 1.12
C SER A 303 19.90 -24.17 2.35
N GLN A 304 19.23 -23.64 3.38
CA GLN A 304 19.83 -23.42 4.72
C GLN A 304 19.69 -24.64 5.63
N LYS A 305 18.68 -25.50 5.42
CA LYS A 305 18.50 -26.73 6.19
C LYS A 305 19.48 -27.83 5.75
N GLU A 306 19.75 -27.94 4.45
CA GLU A 306 20.74 -28.88 3.89
C GLU A 306 22.18 -28.55 4.33
N ARG A 307 22.54 -27.26 4.40
CA ARG A 307 23.85 -26.81 4.90
C ARG A 307 24.07 -27.01 6.41
N VAL A 308 23.00 -27.14 7.19
CA VAL A 308 23.09 -27.40 8.64
C VAL A 308 23.13 -28.90 8.93
N THR A 309 22.52 -29.74 8.09
CA THR A 309 22.56 -31.20 8.26
C THR A 309 23.91 -31.82 7.89
N GLU A 310 24.69 -31.22 6.98
CA GLU A 310 26.06 -31.69 6.67
C GLU A 310 27.09 -31.33 7.76
N GLY A 311 26.81 -30.29 8.59
CA GLY A 311 27.72 -29.84 9.65
C GLY A 311 27.55 -30.53 11.01
N VAL A 312 26.50 -31.35 11.21
CA VAL A 312 26.14 -31.89 12.53
C VAL A 312 26.38 -33.40 12.67
N ASN A 313 26.64 -34.14 11.59
CA ASN A 313 26.79 -35.59 11.66
C ASN A 313 28.21 -36.10 12.00
N GLY A 314 29.06 -35.24 12.58
CA GLY A 314 30.42 -35.58 12.96
C GLY A 314 30.73 -35.32 14.42
N ARG A 315 30.09 -36.01 15.38
CA ARG A 315 30.71 -36.47 16.64
C ARG A 315 29.75 -37.18 17.60
N HIS A 316 30.19 -38.39 17.99
CA HIS A 316 29.92 -39.13 19.24
C HIS A 316 28.50 -39.73 19.42
N SER A 317 28.32 -40.97 19.87
CA SER A 317 29.22 -41.92 20.55
C SER A 317 28.66 -43.35 20.44
N GLY A 318 29.51 -44.35 20.61
CA GLY A 318 29.10 -45.75 20.75
C GLY A 318 30.17 -46.57 21.46
N LYS A 319 30.16 -46.51 22.80
CA LYS A 319 31.01 -47.34 23.68
C LYS A 319 30.28 -48.68 23.89
N ARG A 320 30.87 -49.81 23.50
CA ARG A 320 30.46 -51.16 23.93
C ARG A 320 31.67 -51.96 24.41
N LYS A 321 31.50 -52.57 25.58
CA LYS A 321 32.40 -53.55 26.23
C LYS A 321 32.47 -54.85 25.41
N GLY A 322 33.63 -55.50 25.43
CA GLY A 322 33.82 -56.89 25.01
C GLY A 322 35.27 -57.31 25.15
N THR A 323 35.53 -58.22 26.08
CA THR A 323 36.81 -58.85 26.43
C THR A 323 37.33 -59.78 25.32
N VAL A 324 38.66 -59.95 25.22
CA VAL A 324 39.45 -61.19 24.97
C VAL A 324 40.74 -60.87 24.18
N SER A 325 41.84 -60.83 24.94
CA SER A 325 43.13 -61.55 24.80
C SER A 325 44.06 -61.47 23.57
N VAL A 326 45.36 -61.34 23.92
CA VAL A 326 46.61 -61.86 23.30
C VAL A 326 47.29 -61.03 22.21
N ASP A 327 48.31 -60.24 22.58
CA ASP A 327 49.77 -60.54 22.45
C ASP A 327 50.62 -59.28 22.20
N GLY A 328 51.88 -59.30 22.67
CA GLY A 328 52.98 -58.60 22.00
C GLY A 328 53.52 -57.30 22.61
N GLY A 329 54.33 -57.43 23.66
CA GLY A 329 55.72 -56.95 23.60
C GLY A 329 56.11 -55.52 24.06
N ARG A 330 57.00 -55.52 25.07
CA ARG A 330 58.13 -54.59 25.36
C ARG A 330 57.82 -53.21 25.97
N GLU A 331 58.24 -52.99 27.23
CA GLU A 331 59.53 -52.38 27.66
C GLU A 331 59.57 -50.87 27.32
N GLU A 332 59.86 -49.89 28.17
CA GLU A 332 60.50 -49.83 29.48
C GLU A 332 60.61 -48.34 29.92
N LYS A 333 60.73 -48.07 31.24
CA LYS A 333 61.28 -46.85 31.91
C LYS A 333 60.55 -45.51 31.70
N MET A 334 60.60 -44.49 32.57
CA MET A 334 60.91 -44.25 34.00
C MET A 334 60.95 -42.71 34.13
N ARG A 335 60.69 -42.20 35.34
CA ARG A 335 61.08 -40.86 35.89
C ARG A 335 60.25 -39.66 35.41
N ARG A 336 59.47 -38.97 36.27
CA ARG A 336 59.81 -38.11 37.44
C ARG A 336 60.76 -36.93 37.11
N LYS A 337 60.19 -35.72 37.13
CA LYS A 337 60.57 -34.48 37.85
C LYS A 337 60.10 -33.27 37.02
N GLU A 338 59.21 -32.41 37.50
CA GLU A 338 59.41 -31.32 38.48
C GLU A 338 60.45 -30.26 38.06
N ASN A 339 60.02 -29.00 38.27
CA ASN A 339 60.68 -27.69 38.08
C ASN A 339 60.68 -27.20 36.63
N SER A 340 60.27 -25.97 36.30
CA SER A 340 60.25 -24.71 37.06
C SER A 340 59.19 -23.73 36.55
#